data_AF-A0A135T6W0-F1
#
_entry.id   AF-A0A135T6W0-F1
#
_cell.length_a   1.000
_cell.length_b   1.000
_cell.length_c   1.000
_cell.angle_alpha   90.00
_cell.angle_beta   90.00
_cell.angle_gamma   90.00
#
_symmetry.space_group_name_H-M   'P 1'
#
loop_
_entity.id
_entity.type
_entity.pdbx_description
1 polymer ?
#
loop_
_entity_poly.entity_id
_entity_poly.type
_entity_poly.pdbx_seq_one_letter_code
_entity_poly.pdbx_strand_id
1 'polypeptide(L)'
;MDEIAANQRTTHPRITPLLSAFTHRNRFYLLFPWADGGSLFDLWENHDLYHDSTEHYPPWYSVQWMIDQCYYIADALATVHGYDSREGGRSSEAQLHLDIKPENVVCFRKSQGGKVSYELKLTDFGLSKPFDRSSSIRPRQKAETKTYRPPERDLKGSTVDEPFDIWCLGCLFLDFITWAIEGWGGVESFRESRLLETDEIDVDPEFPPVLEDTFFKKRVQRGAWWWPRSVPRTIVADLKPSVISVSA
;
A
#
# COMPACT_ATOMS: atom_id res chain seq x y z
N MET A 1 8.69 -17.04 -13.48
CA MET A 1 9.55 -16.32 -14.45
C MET A 1 9.29 -14.83 -14.37
N ASP A 2 8.03 -14.40 -14.35
CA ASP A 2 7.66 -12.98 -14.28
C ASP A 2 8.18 -12.24 -13.04
N GLU A 3 8.12 -12.85 -11.85
CA GLU A 3 8.61 -12.23 -10.61
C GLU A 3 10.13 -12.06 -10.54
N ILE A 4 10.90 -13.02 -11.09
CA ILE A 4 12.37 -12.88 -11.19
C ILE A 4 12.70 -11.66 -12.05
N ALA A 5 12.06 -11.56 -13.22
CA ALA A 5 12.26 -10.44 -14.13
C ALA A 5 11.87 -9.12 -13.46
N ALA A 6 10.75 -9.08 -12.74
CA ALA A 6 10.33 -7.89 -12.00
C ALA A 6 11.36 -7.43 -10.95
N ASN A 7 11.89 -8.36 -10.15
CA ASN A 7 12.95 -8.06 -9.19
C ASN A 7 14.27 -7.61 -9.84
N GLN A 8 14.53 -8.00 -11.09
CA GLN A 8 15.75 -7.66 -11.82
C GLN A 8 15.65 -6.34 -12.60
N ARG A 9 14.44 -5.85 -12.89
CA ARG A 9 14.24 -4.60 -13.63
C ARG A 9 14.75 -3.38 -12.87
N THR A 10 14.61 -3.39 -11.54
CA THR A 10 14.88 -2.23 -10.69
C THR A 10 15.83 -2.60 -9.55
N THR A 11 16.85 -1.79 -9.34
CA THR A 11 17.75 -1.87 -8.18
C THR A 11 17.71 -0.55 -7.42
N HIS A 12 17.52 -0.57 -6.11
CA HIS A 12 17.52 0.63 -5.27
C HIS A 12 17.89 0.25 -3.83
N PRO A 13 18.59 1.08 -3.04
CA PRO A 13 18.99 0.71 -1.66
C PRO A 13 17.83 0.36 -0.73
N ARG A 14 16.63 0.87 -1.05
CA ARG A 14 15.36 0.68 -0.34
C ARG A 14 14.41 -0.29 -1.04
N ILE A 15 14.94 -1.13 -1.92
CA ILE A 15 14.25 -2.29 -2.48
C ILE A 15 15.01 -3.53 -2.02
N THR A 16 14.29 -4.56 -1.60
CA THR A 16 14.89 -5.83 -1.16
C THR A 16 15.49 -6.54 -2.38
N PRO A 17 16.81 -6.80 -2.42
CA PRO A 17 17.42 -7.43 -3.58
C PRO A 17 17.09 -8.93 -3.63
N LEU A 18 16.75 -9.44 -4.81
CA LEU A 18 16.70 -10.88 -5.06
C LEU A 18 18.13 -11.43 -5.11
N LEU A 19 18.54 -12.20 -4.10
CA LEU A 19 19.89 -12.78 -4.01
C LEU A 19 20.07 -13.97 -4.95
N SER A 20 19.04 -14.82 -5.03
CA SER A 20 19.07 -16.02 -5.87
C SER A 20 17.66 -16.53 -6.13
N ALA A 21 17.50 -17.25 -7.23
CA ALA A 21 16.28 -17.97 -7.57
C ALA A 21 16.65 -19.37 -8.04
N PHE A 22 16.01 -20.41 -7.48
CA PHE A 22 16.32 -21.80 -7.83
C PHE A 22 15.08 -22.69 -7.73
N THR A 23 15.14 -23.84 -8.41
CA THR A 23 14.11 -24.87 -8.33
C THR A 23 14.67 -26.09 -7.61
N HIS A 24 13.94 -26.59 -6.62
CA HIS A 24 14.27 -27.84 -5.94
C HIS A 24 13.01 -28.68 -5.76
N ARG A 25 13.05 -29.96 -6.19
CA ARG A 25 11.92 -30.90 -6.09
C ARG A 25 10.58 -30.34 -6.58
N ASN A 26 10.59 -29.73 -7.77
CA ASN A 26 9.42 -29.12 -8.41
C ASN A 26 8.79 -27.94 -7.62
N ARG A 27 9.52 -27.36 -6.67
CA ARG A 27 9.17 -26.11 -6.01
C ARG A 27 10.17 -25.04 -6.41
N PHE A 28 9.64 -23.86 -6.70
CA PHE A 28 10.42 -22.70 -7.06
C PHE A 28 10.64 -21.85 -5.81
N TYR A 29 11.88 -21.39 -5.60
CA TYR A 29 12.30 -20.65 -4.42
C TYR A 29 12.97 -19.35 -4.83
N LEU A 30 12.65 -18.28 -4.12
CA LEU A 30 13.32 -16.99 -4.18
C LEU A 30 14.04 -16.76 -2.85
N LEU A 31 15.29 -16.33 -2.92
CA LEU A 31 16.14 -16.07 -1.76
C LEU A 31 16.36 -14.56 -1.64
N PHE A 32 15.99 -14.02 -0.48
CA PHE A 32 16.12 -12.61 -0.14
C PHE A 32 16.96 -12.46 1.15
N PRO A 33 17.54 -11.27 1.41
CA PRO A 33 18.09 -10.97 2.73
C PRO A 33 17.02 -11.12 3.81
N TRP A 34 17.42 -11.62 4.97
CA TRP A 34 16.54 -11.72 6.12
C TRP A 34 16.26 -10.33 6.72
N ALA A 35 15.00 -9.91 6.70
CA ALA A 35 14.53 -8.70 7.37
C ALA A 35 14.28 -9.01 8.84
N ASP A 36 15.29 -8.76 9.68
CA ASP A 36 15.29 -9.12 11.10
C ASP A 36 14.37 -8.27 11.97
N GLY A 37 13.75 -7.22 11.42
CA GLY A 37 12.69 -6.44 12.03
C GLY A 37 11.27 -6.83 11.59
N GLY A 38 11.10 -7.87 10.75
CA GLY A 38 9.79 -8.25 10.21
C GLY A 38 9.31 -7.30 9.11
N SER A 39 8.00 -7.29 8.86
CA SER A 39 7.33 -6.29 8.03
C SER A 39 7.03 -5.01 8.81
N LEU A 40 6.63 -3.94 8.12
CA LEU A 40 6.21 -2.69 8.75
C LEU A 40 4.92 -2.90 9.55
N PHE A 41 4.05 -3.83 9.11
CA PHE A 41 2.91 -4.30 9.90
C PHE A 41 3.38 -4.85 11.25
N ASP A 42 4.31 -5.82 11.22
CA ASP A 42 4.86 -6.42 12.44
C ASP A 42 5.54 -5.37 13.33
N LEU A 43 6.24 -4.40 12.73
CA LEU A 43 6.89 -3.32 13.46
C LEU A 43 5.87 -2.46 14.22
N TRP A 44 4.75 -2.12 13.59
CA TRP A 44 3.70 -1.31 14.21
C TRP A 44 2.98 -2.07 15.31
N GLU A 45 2.60 -3.33 15.06
CA GLU A 45 1.90 -4.19 16.02
C GLU A 45 2.76 -4.48 17.27
N ASN A 46 4.06 -4.75 17.09
CA ASN A 46 4.95 -5.09 18.21
C ASN A 46 5.47 -3.87 19.00
N HIS A 47 5.29 -2.66 18.49
CA HIS A 47 5.78 -1.43 19.10
C HIS A 47 4.65 -0.41 19.27
N ASP A 48 3.61 -0.82 20.01
CA ASP A 48 2.55 0.09 20.39
C ASP A 48 3.09 1.22 21.29
N LEU A 49 2.66 2.45 20.98
CA LEU A 49 3.14 3.68 21.61
C LEU A 49 2.43 3.99 22.93
N TYR A 50 1.27 3.35 23.19
CA TYR A 50 0.36 3.72 24.28
C TYR A 50 -0.12 2.55 25.15
N HIS A 51 0.40 1.32 24.93
CA HIS A 51 -0.08 0.12 25.63
C HIS A 51 0.22 0.09 27.14
N ASP A 52 1.18 0.90 27.59
CA ASP A 52 1.54 1.05 28.99
C ASP A 52 1.60 2.56 29.28
N SER A 53 0.95 2.98 30.36
CA SER A 53 0.51 4.35 30.74
C SER A 53 1.54 5.50 30.79
N THR A 54 2.66 5.40 30.08
CA THR A 54 3.69 6.42 29.95
C THR A 54 3.94 6.70 28.48
N GLU A 55 3.85 7.98 28.07
CA GLU A 55 4.11 8.49 26.71
C GLU A 55 5.59 8.27 26.29
N HIS A 56 6.00 7.03 26.11
CA HIS A 56 7.36 6.69 25.71
C HIS A 56 7.33 6.00 24.36
N TYR A 57 7.59 6.79 23.32
CA TYR A 57 7.96 6.24 22.03
C TYR A 57 9.12 5.24 22.17
N PRO A 58 9.15 4.18 21.34
CA PRO A 58 10.28 3.28 21.28
C PRO A 58 11.58 4.10 21.12
N PRO A 59 12.67 3.77 21.84
CA PRO A 59 13.90 4.58 21.82
C PRO A 59 14.54 4.78 20.43
N TRP A 60 14.17 3.92 19.48
CA TRP A 60 14.61 3.96 18.10
C TRP A 60 13.78 4.93 17.23
N TYR A 61 12.55 5.24 17.64
CA TYR A 61 11.61 6.05 16.87
C TYR A 61 11.90 7.55 17.02
N SER A 62 11.64 8.29 15.94
CA SER A 62 11.48 9.75 15.95
C SER A 62 10.65 10.16 14.74
N VAL A 63 10.00 11.32 14.80
CA VAL A 63 9.27 11.88 13.65
C VAL A 63 10.20 12.05 12.44
N GLN A 64 11.45 12.47 12.65
CA GLN A 64 12.44 12.57 11.58
C GLN A 64 12.70 11.20 10.92
N TRP A 65 12.86 10.15 11.73
CA TRP A 65 13.04 8.79 11.20
C TRP A 65 11.85 8.38 10.31
N MET A 66 10.61 8.62 10.75
CA MET A 66 9.42 8.31 9.96
C MET A 66 9.41 9.06 8.62
N ILE A 67 9.65 10.38 8.65
CA ILE A 67 9.72 11.22 7.44
C ILE A 67 10.79 10.70 6.48
N ASP A 68 11.98 10.36 6.99
CA ASP A 68 13.06 9.80 6.19
C ASP A 68 12.61 8.48 5.54
N GLN A 69 11.96 7.58 6.29
CA GLN A 69 11.48 6.32 5.72
C GLN A 69 10.42 6.54 4.64
N CYS A 70 9.46 7.43 4.84
CA CYS A 70 8.45 7.77 3.83
C CYS A 70 9.11 8.31 2.55
N TYR A 71 10.06 9.23 2.69
CA TYR A 71 10.83 9.76 1.55
C TYR A 71 11.56 8.63 0.80
N TYR A 72 12.26 7.76 1.53
CA TYR A 72 13.04 6.67 0.95
C TYR A 72 12.19 5.61 0.23
N ILE A 73 10.98 5.33 0.74
CA ILE A 73 10.02 4.44 0.07
C ILE A 73 9.42 5.11 -1.17
N ALA A 74 9.16 6.42 -1.12
CA ALA A 74 8.69 7.17 -2.29
C ALA A 74 9.75 7.25 -3.40
N ASP A 75 11.02 7.50 -3.09
CA ASP A 75 12.12 7.49 -4.07
C ASP A 75 12.32 6.09 -4.68
N ALA A 76 12.19 5.04 -3.86
CA ALA A 76 12.20 3.67 -4.34
C ALA A 76 11.07 3.39 -5.34
N LEU A 77 9.84 3.80 -5.02
CA LEU A 77 8.69 3.63 -5.90
C LEU A 77 8.83 4.43 -7.20
N ALA A 78 9.32 5.67 -7.12
CA ALA A 78 9.62 6.46 -8.31
C ALA A 78 10.65 5.75 -9.21
N THR A 79 11.65 5.10 -8.62
CA THR A 79 12.61 4.27 -9.37
C THR A 79 11.92 3.08 -10.04
N VAL A 80 11.01 2.39 -9.35
CA VAL A 80 10.21 1.28 -9.92
C VAL A 80 9.42 1.74 -11.15
N HIS A 81 8.85 2.95 -11.09
CA HIS A 81 8.15 3.63 -12.20
C HIS A 81 9.08 4.16 -13.31
N GLY A 82 10.40 3.99 -13.16
CA GLY A 82 11.40 4.38 -14.15
C GLY A 82 11.82 5.85 -14.12
N TYR A 83 11.59 6.55 -13.01
CA TYR A 83 12.12 7.90 -12.78
C TYR A 83 13.53 7.86 -12.16
N ASP A 84 14.25 8.98 -12.30
CA ASP A 84 15.58 9.14 -11.71
C ASP A 84 15.51 9.17 -10.17
N SER A 85 16.28 8.30 -9.54
CA SER A 85 16.43 8.24 -8.08
C SER A 85 17.44 9.26 -7.57
N ARG A 86 17.15 9.86 -6.41
CA ARG A 86 18.13 10.68 -5.68
C ARG A 86 19.03 9.85 -4.77
N GLU A 87 18.65 8.61 -4.52
CA GLU A 87 19.30 7.70 -3.57
C GLU A 87 20.06 6.56 -4.27
N GLY A 88 20.35 6.71 -5.56
CA GLY A 88 21.19 5.77 -6.33
C GLY A 88 20.44 4.56 -6.90
N GLY A 89 19.11 4.62 -6.96
CA GLY A 89 18.30 3.66 -7.70
C GLY A 89 18.50 3.71 -9.21
N ARG A 90 18.26 2.59 -9.85
CA ARG A 90 18.30 2.42 -11.30
C ARG A 90 17.18 1.48 -11.73
N SER A 91 16.52 1.82 -12.82
CA SER A 91 15.57 0.93 -13.48
C SER A 91 15.97 0.74 -14.93
N SER A 92 15.97 -0.50 -15.39
CA SER A 92 16.18 -0.87 -16.78
C SER A 92 14.90 -0.81 -17.61
N GLU A 93 13.75 -0.97 -16.95
CA GLU A 93 12.42 -0.91 -17.55
C GLU A 93 11.41 -0.50 -16.47
N ALA A 94 10.53 0.45 -16.79
CA ALA A 94 9.47 0.88 -15.87
C ALA A 94 8.49 -0.26 -15.59
N GLN A 95 8.00 -0.34 -14.36
CA GLN A 95 7.00 -1.32 -13.96
C GLN A 95 6.10 -0.75 -12.87
N LEU A 96 4.95 -1.38 -12.63
CA LEU A 96 4.07 -1.10 -11.50
C LEU A 96 4.27 -2.16 -10.42
N HIS A 97 4.21 -1.77 -9.15
CA HIS A 97 4.33 -2.68 -8.01
C HIS A 97 3.05 -3.50 -7.78
N LEU A 98 1.89 -2.82 -7.76
CA LEU A 98 0.52 -3.36 -7.66
C LEU A 98 0.14 -4.06 -6.35
N ASP A 99 0.97 -3.94 -5.31
CA ASP A 99 0.70 -4.53 -3.98
C ASP A 99 1.45 -3.80 -2.85
N ILE A 100 1.47 -2.47 -2.88
CA ILE A 100 2.06 -1.67 -1.80
C ILE A 100 1.12 -1.70 -0.60
N LYS A 101 1.63 -2.19 0.53
CA LYS A 101 0.95 -2.35 1.82
C LYS A 101 2.00 -2.58 2.91
N PRO A 102 1.66 -2.43 4.21
CA PRO A 102 2.63 -2.56 5.31
C PRO A 102 3.36 -3.90 5.33
N GLU A 103 2.71 -4.99 4.91
CA GLU A 103 3.29 -6.34 4.86
C GLU A 103 4.38 -6.46 3.78
N ASN A 104 4.30 -5.62 2.73
CA ASN A 104 5.25 -5.58 1.62
C ASN A 104 6.30 -4.46 1.77
N VAL A 105 6.40 -3.88 2.97
CA VAL A 105 7.52 -3.04 3.41
C VAL A 105 8.21 -3.77 4.55
N VAL A 106 9.48 -4.13 4.38
CA VAL A 106 10.22 -4.92 5.37
C VAL A 106 11.27 -4.10 6.10
N CYS A 107 11.51 -4.45 7.36
CA CYS A 107 12.33 -3.71 8.31
C CYS A 107 13.67 -4.41 8.54
N PHE A 108 14.77 -3.72 8.28
CA PHE A 108 16.12 -4.17 8.60
C PHE A 108 16.65 -3.39 9.79
N ARG A 109 17.03 -4.08 10.86
CA ARG A 109 17.59 -3.45 12.04
C ARG A 109 18.98 -2.90 11.74
N LYS A 110 19.24 -1.67 12.16
CA LYS A 110 20.56 -1.05 12.16
C LYS A 110 20.98 -0.75 13.60
N SER A 111 22.24 -1.01 13.88
CA SER A 111 22.89 -0.61 15.13
C SER A 111 24.12 0.23 14.77
N GLN A 112 24.06 1.53 15.06
CA GLN A 112 25.16 2.45 14.81
C GLN A 112 25.42 3.27 16.07
N GLY A 113 26.67 3.23 16.57
CA GLY A 113 27.05 3.97 17.79
C GLY A 113 26.23 3.58 19.02
N GLY A 114 25.72 2.35 19.10
CA GLY A 114 24.88 1.87 20.21
C GLY A 114 23.40 2.27 20.11
N LYS A 115 23.01 3.04 19.09
CA LYS A 115 21.59 3.37 18.83
C LYS A 115 21.00 2.40 17.81
N VAL A 116 19.85 1.83 18.15
CA VAL A 116 19.06 0.98 17.25
C VAL A 116 18.14 1.86 16.40
N SER A 117 18.03 1.55 15.12
CA SER A 117 17.01 2.07 14.20
C SER A 117 16.58 0.99 13.22
N TYR A 118 15.55 1.27 12.42
CA TYR A 118 15.12 0.37 11.34
C TYR A 118 15.27 1.06 9.99
N GLU A 119 15.65 0.30 8.98
CA GLU A 119 15.67 0.70 7.57
C GLU A 119 14.56 -0.03 6.85
N LEU A 120 13.63 0.71 6.25
CA LEU A 120 12.53 0.16 5.49
C LEU A 120 12.94 -0.10 4.04
N LYS A 121 12.45 -1.22 3.48
CA LYS A 121 12.62 -1.56 2.06
C LYS A 121 11.31 -2.10 1.48
N LEU A 122 10.98 -1.69 0.26
CA LEU A 122 9.94 -2.33 -0.54
C LEU A 122 10.34 -3.77 -0.90
N THR A 123 9.37 -4.67 -0.96
CA THR A 123 9.56 -6.07 -1.34
C THR A 123 8.31 -6.61 -2.05
N ASP A 124 8.35 -7.88 -2.44
CA ASP A 124 7.25 -8.60 -3.10
C ASP A 124 6.80 -7.98 -4.43
N PHE A 125 7.58 -8.27 -5.47
CA PHE A 125 7.27 -7.94 -6.86
C PHE A 125 6.45 -9.04 -7.55
N GLY A 126 5.80 -9.94 -6.80
CA GLY A 126 5.05 -11.08 -7.35
C GLY A 126 3.84 -10.67 -8.20
N LEU A 127 3.28 -9.48 -7.96
CA LEU A 127 2.19 -8.90 -8.75
C LEU A 127 2.65 -7.84 -9.75
N SER A 128 3.94 -7.49 -9.75
CA SER A 128 4.45 -6.40 -10.56
C SER A 128 4.38 -6.69 -12.05
N LYS A 129 4.20 -5.63 -12.83
CA LYS A 129 4.03 -5.73 -14.29
C LYS A 129 4.86 -4.66 -15.00
N PRO A 130 5.51 -5.00 -16.12
CA PRO A 130 6.07 -3.99 -17.02
C PRO A 130 5.04 -2.92 -17.31
N PHE A 131 5.50 -1.68 -17.34
CA PHE A 131 4.66 -0.53 -17.56
C PHE A 131 5.21 0.28 -18.72
N ASP A 132 4.39 0.42 -19.75
CA ASP A 132 4.64 1.33 -20.85
C ASP A 132 3.55 2.39 -20.81
N ARG A 133 3.96 3.67 -20.66
CA ARG A 133 3.08 4.85 -20.61
C ARG A 133 2.22 5.01 -21.87
N SER A 134 2.55 4.33 -22.96
CA SER A 134 1.74 4.29 -24.18
C SER A 134 0.68 3.17 -24.19
N SER A 135 0.68 2.30 -23.19
CA SER A 135 -0.18 1.12 -23.09
C SER A 135 -1.11 1.19 -21.87
N SER A 136 -2.26 0.53 -21.95
CA SER A 136 -3.19 0.41 -20.83
C SER A 136 -3.21 -1.02 -20.28
N ILE A 137 -3.02 -1.16 -18.97
CA ILE A 137 -3.09 -2.45 -18.30
C ILE A 137 -4.49 -2.61 -17.71
N ARG A 138 -5.21 -3.69 -18.04
CA ARG A 138 -6.49 -3.97 -17.38
C ARG A 138 -6.28 -4.54 -15.98
N PRO A 139 -7.05 -4.09 -14.96
CA PRO A 139 -7.01 -4.69 -13.63
C PRO A 139 -7.39 -6.18 -13.72
N ARG A 140 -6.65 -7.04 -13.01
CA ARG A 140 -7.16 -8.40 -12.74
C ARG A 140 -8.25 -8.27 -11.67
N GLN A 141 -9.47 -8.60 -12.03
CA GLN A 141 -10.57 -8.76 -11.07
C GLN A 141 -10.41 -10.12 -10.37
N LYS A 142 -9.45 -10.22 -9.45
CA LYS A 142 -9.45 -11.31 -8.46
C LYS A 142 -10.24 -10.85 -7.25
N ALA A 143 -11.13 -11.74 -6.77
CA ALA A 143 -12.00 -11.58 -5.61
C ALA A 143 -11.22 -11.69 -4.27
N GLU A 144 -10.10 -10.97 -4.17
CA GLU A 144 -9.34 -10.83 -2.93
C GLU A 144 -9.49 -9.39 -2.45
N THR A 145 -10.09 -9.22 -1.26
CA THR A 145 -10.15 -7.96 -0.53
C THR A 145 -8.72 -7.47 -0.30
N LYS A 146 -8.44 -6.23 -0.71
CA LYS A 146 -7.15 -5.58 -0.44
C LYS A 146 -7.40 -4.17 0.07
N THR A 147 -7.19 -3.93 1.36
CA THR A 147 -7.44 -2.63 2.01
C THR A 147 -6.86 -1.43 1.25
N TYR A 148 -5.63 -1.55 0.77
CA TYR A 148 -4.87 -0.47 0.11
C TYR A 148 -5.22 -0.25 -1.37
N ARG A 149 -6.15 -1.03 -1.93
CA ARG A 149 -6.48 -0.95 -3.36
C ARG A 149 -7.18 0.37 -3.71
N PRO A 150 -6.96 0.89 -4.93
CA PRO A 150 -7.61 2.11 -5.37
C PRO A 150 -9.01 1.85 -5.97
N PRO A 151 -9.86 2.89 -6.08
CA PRO A 151 -11.22 2.75 -6.58
C PRO A 151 -11.30 2.27 -8.02
N GLU A 152 -10.37 2.66 -8.88
CA GLU A 152 -10.35 2.23 -10.28
C GLU A 152 -10.19 0.72 -10.45
N ARG A 153 -9.77 -0.02 -9.42
CA ARG A 153 -9.80 -1.49 -9.43
C ARG A 153 -11.22 -2.05 -9.50
N ASP A 154 -12.19 -1.37 -8.90
CA ASP A 154 -13.59 -1.79 -8.80
C ASP A 154 -14.48 -1.16 -9.86
N LEU A 155 -14.06 -0.03 -10.42
CA LEU A 155 -14.84 0.67 -11.42
C LEU A 155 -14.68 -0.01 -12.79
N LYS A 156 -15.81 -0.26 -13.47
CA LYS A 156 -15.83 -0.89 -14.78
C LYS A 156 -15.13 -0.02 -15.82
N GLY A 157 -14.32 -0.65 -16.67
CA GLY A 157 -13.65 0.03 -17.79
C GLY A 157 -12.36 0.77 -17.41
N SER A 158 -11.97 0.73 -16.14
CA SER A 158 -10.73 1.33 -15.67
C SER A 158 -9.47 0.58 -16.10
N THR A 159 -8.37 1.31 -16.12
CA THR A 159 -7.02 0.81 -16.40
C THR A 159 -6.13 1.03 -15.17
N VAL A 160 -5.12 0.19 -15.03
CA VAL A 160 -4.10 0.28 -13.99
C VAL A 160 -2.87 0.98 -14.58
N ASP A 161 -2.37 1.96 -13.86
CA ASP A 161 -1.29 2.87 -14.23
C ASP A 161 -0.55 3.31 -12.93
N GLU A 162 0.49 4.14 -13.02
CA GLU A 162 1.28 4.68 -11.90
C GLU A 162 0.40 5.22 -10.74
N PRO A 163 -0.72 5.94 -10.96
CA PRO A 163 -1.62 6.39 -9.89
C PRO A 163 -2.14 5.26 -8.99
N PHE A 164 -2.19 4.02 -9.48
CA PHE A 164 -2.59 2.86 -8.67
C PHE A 164 -1.63 2.68 -7.50
N ASP A 165 -0.33 2.68 -7.76
CA ASP A 165 0.70 2.54 -6.74
C ASP A 165 0.76 3.79 -5.85
N ILE A 166 0.55 4.98 -6.42
CA ILE A 166 0.52 6.24 -5.65
C ILE A 166 -0.64 6.25 -4.65
N TRP A 167 -1.81 5.73 -5.02
CA TRP A 167 -2.92 5.55 -4.08
C TRP A 167 -2.55 4.60 -2.94
N CYS A 168 -1.98 3.43 -3.28
CA CYS A 168 -1.56 2.45 -2.29
C CYS A 168 -0.52 3.06 -1.32
N LEU A 169 0.43 3.84 -1.84
CA LEU A 169 1.42 4.57 -1.05
C LEU A 169 0.78 5.61 -0.14
N GLY A 170 -0.21 6.36 -0.62
CA GLY A 170 -0.97 7.32 0.18
C GLY A 170 -1.69 6.64 1.35
N CYS A 171 -2.34 5.51 1.10
CA CYS A 171 -2.99 4.70 2.14
C CYS A 171 -1.98 4.18 3.18
N LEU A 172 -0.84 3.66 2.72
CA LEU A 172 0.26 3.22 3.59
C LEU A 172 0.77 4.35 4.50
N PHE A 173 0.97 5.55 3.94
CA PHE A 173 1.44 6.70 4.71
C PHE A 173 0.39 7.21 5.70
N LEU A 174 -0.90 7.12 5.37
CA LEU A 174 -1.97 7.44 6.33
C LEU A 174 -1.90 6.53 7.55
N ASP A 175 -1.83 5.20 7.36
CA ASP A 175 -1.69 4.27 8.49
C ASP A 175 -0.39 4.50 9.26
N PHE A 176 0.72 4.85 8.60
CA PHE A 176 1.98 5.17 9.28
C PHE A 176 1.85 6.42 10.16
N ILE A 177 1.18 7.46 9.65
CA ILE A 177 0.91 8.69 10.42
C ILE A 177 -0.04 8.40 11.58
N THR A 178 -1.09 7.61 11.36
CA THR A 178 -1.99 7.17 12.43
C THR A 178 -1.23 6.41 13.51
N TRP A 179 -0.38 5.45 13.14
CA TRP A 179 0.46 4.74 14.09
C TRP A 179 1.39 5.69 14.86
N ALA A 180 2.00 6.65 14.17
CA ALA A 180 2.91 7.61 14.79
C ALA A 180 2.24 8.56 15.80
N ILE A 181 0.94 8.81 15.66
CA ILE A 181 0.17 9.74 16.51
C ILE A 181 -0.63 8.98 17.59
N GLU A 182 -1.20 7.84 17.25
CA GLU A 182 -2.18 7.12 18.09
C GLU A 182 -1.76 5.69 18.43
N GLY A 183 -0.57 5.26 18.00
CA GLY A 183 -0.07 3.90 18.21
C GLY A 183 -0.83 2.85 17.42
N TRP A 184 -0.67 1.58 17.81
CA TRP A 184 -1.32 0.46 17.14
C TRP A 184 -2.84 0.50 17.30
N GLY A 185 -3.33 0.84 18.50
CA GLY A 185 -4.77 0.94 18.77
C GLY A 185 -5.47 2.01 17.91
N GLY A 186 -4.77 3.07 17.53
CA GLY A 186 -5.28 4.06 16.56
C GLY A 186 -5.41 3.51 15.15
N VAL A 187 -4.42 2.73 14.69
CA VAL A 187 -4.50 2.04 13.38
C VAL A 187 -5.67 1.05 13.35
N GLU A 188 -5.87 0.29 14.42
CA GLU A 188 -7.02 -0.61 14.55
C GLU A 188 -8.34 0.15 14.55
N SER A 189 -8.43 1.24 15.32
CA SER A 189 -9.63 2.08 15.38
C SER A 189 -9.95 2.73 14.02
N PHE A 190 -8.92 3.15 13.29
CA PHE A 190 -9.06 3.71 11.96
C PHE A 190 -9.52 2.65 10.96
N ARG A 191 -8.97 1.44 11.02
CA ARG A 191 -9.42 0.28 10.23
C ARG A 191 -10.88 -0.08 10.49
N GLU A 192 -11.28 -0.18 11.75
CA GLU A 192 -12.67 -0.48 12.13
C GLU A 192 -13.63 0.62 11.63
N SER A 193 -13.23 1.89 11.77
CA SER A 193 -14.02 3.02 11.25
C SER A 193 -14.23 2.94 9.74
N ARG A 194 -13.20 2.54 8.98
CA ARG A 194 -13.33 2.31 7.54
C ARG A 194 -14.20 1.10 7.23
N LEU A 195 -14.04 0.00 7.96
CA LEU A 195 -14.80 -1.25 7.76
C LEU A 195 -16.31 -1.05 7.94
N LEU A 196 -16.71 -0.23 8.92
CA LEU A 196 -18.11 0.05 9.23
C LEU A 196 -18.80 0.99 8.24
N GLU A 197 -18.04 1.63 7.34
CA GLU A 197 -18.58 2.47 6.28
C GLU A 197 -18.85 1.67 5.00
N THR A 198 -20.13 1.54 4.64
CA THR A 198 -20.58 0.74 3.50
C THR A 198 -20.77 1.57 2.23
N ASP A 199 -20.72 0.90 1.08
CA ASP A 199 -21.02 1.53 -0.20
C ASP A 199 -22.51 1.92 -0.33
N GLU A 200 -22.81 3.02 -1.00
CA GLU A 200 -24.20 3.43 -1.27
C GLU A 200 -24.89 2.54 -2.33
N ILE A 201 -24.13 1.66 -2.98
CA ILE A 201 -24.64 0.71 -3.96
C ILE A 201 -25.13 -0.60 -3.32
N ASP A 202 -24.78 -0.86 -2.06
CA ASP A 202 -25.13 -2.07 -1.29
C ASP A 202 -26.45 -1.89 -0.53
N VAL A 203 -27.49 -1.40 -1.22
CA VAL A 203 -28.82 -1.12 -0.64
C VAL A 203 -29.82 -2.24 -0.87
N ASP A 204 -29.36 -3.46 -1.11
CA ASP A 204 -30.26 -4.61 -1.27
C ASP A 204 -30.93 -4.93 0.08
N PRO A 205 -32.27 -4.78 0.21
CA PRO A 205 -32.95 -5.02 1.48
C PRO A 205 -32.95 -6.50 1.91
N GLU A 206 -32.60 -7.44 1.03
CA GLU A 206 -32.55 -8.88 1.35
C GLU A 206 -31.21 -9.32 1.94
N PHE A 207 -30.14 -8.55 1.78
CA PHE A 207 -28.80 -8.92 2.22
C PHE A 207 -28.15 -7.82 3.04
N PRO A 208 -27.37 -8.16 4.10
CA PRO A 208 -26.58 -7.17 4.80
C PRO A 208 -25.56 -6.54 3.83
N PRO A 209 -25.22 -5.27 4.00
CA PRO A 209 -24.20 -4.62 3.16
C PRO A 209 -22.86 -5.33 3.33
N VAL A 210 -22.05 -5.34 2.26
CA VAL A 210 -20.73 -5.95 2.33
C VAL A 210 -19.82 -5.00 3.13
N LEU A 211 -19.35 -5.48 4.27
CA LEU A 211 -18.35 -4.76 5.05
C LEU A 211 -16.98 -5.03 4.41
N GLU A 212 -16.34 -3.96 3.93
CA GLU A 212 -14.99 -4.03 3.38
C GLU A 212 -14.17 -2.85 3.90
N ASP A 213 -13.01 -3.16 4.47
CA ASP A 213 -12.01 -2.15 4.82
C ASP A 213 -11.35 -1.66 3.53
N THR A 214 -11.63 -0.40 3.20
CA THR A 214 -11.13 0.32 2.03
C THR A 214 -10.98 1.79 2.42
N PHE A 215 -10.18 2.57 1.69
CA PHE A 215 -10.06 4.01 1.92
C PHE A 215 -11.12 4.85 1.17
N PHE A 216 -11.96 4.20 0.38
CA PHE A 216 -13.00 4.83 -0.43
C PHE A 216 -14.30 4.05 -0.33
N LYS A 217 -15.42 4.72 -0.66
CA LYS A 217 -16.73 4.09 -0.83
C LYS A 217 -17.28 4.41 -2.22
N LYS A 218 -18.05 3.48 -2.78
CA LYS A 218 -18.73 3.63 -4.06
C LYS A 218 -20.10 4.25 -3.86
N ARG A 219 -20.47 5.14 -4.77
CA ARG A 219 -21.82 5.69 -4.85
C ARG A 219 -22.33 5.80 -6.27
N VAL A 220 -23.66 5.90 -6.38
CA VAL A 220 -24.31 6.18 -7.66
C VAL A 220 -24.22 7.67 -7.94
N GLN A 221 -23.52 8.05 -9.00
CA GLN A 221 -23.59 9.41 -9.52
C GLN A 221 -24.97 9.61 -10.18
N ARG A 222 -25.83 10.39 -9.51
CA ARG A 222 -27.13 10.78 -10.07
C ARG A 222 -26.90 11.84 -11.13
N GLY A 223 -27.39 11.56 -12.34
CA GLY A 223 -27.45 12.54 -13.42
C GLY A 223 -28.28 13.76 -13.04
N ALA A 224 -28.11 14.85 -13.80
CA ALA A 224 -28.98 16.02 -13.65
C ALA A 224 -30.45 15.63 -13.85
N TRP A 225 -31.36 16.34 -13.17
CA TRP A 225 -32.79 15.98 -13.13
C TRP A 225 -33.47 15.93 -14.51
N TRP A 226 -32.88 16.56 -15.53
CA TRP A 226 -33.34 16.55 -16.92
C TRP A 226 -32.81 15.37 -17.76
N TRP A 227 -31.95 14.50 -17.23
CA TRP A 227 -31.45 13.34 -17.97
C TRP A 227 -32.54 12.27 -18.16
N PRO A 228 -32.61 11.63 -19.34
CA PRO A 228 -33.52 10.50 -19.57
C PRO A 228 -33.27 9.37 -18.56
N ARG A 229 -34.34 8.72 -18.10
CA ARG A 229 -34.26 7.55 -17.20
C ARG A 229 -33.49 6.35 -17.81
N SER A 230 -33.22 6.38 -19.11
CA SER A 230 -32.46 5.37 -19.85
C SER A 230 -30.94 5.53 -19.76
N VAL A 231 -30.42 6.62 -19.18
CA VAL A 231 -28.97 6.80 -18.99
C VAL A 231 -28.47 5.79 -17.95
N PRO A 232 -27.44 4.96 -18.27
CA PRO A 232 -26.86 4.03 -17.32
C PRO A 232 -26.40 4.75 -16.05
N ARG A 233 -26.64 4.15 -14.88
CA ARG A 233 -26.13 4.67 -13.61
C ARG A 233 -24.60 4.59 -13.62
N THR A 234 -23.93 5.74 -13.55
CA THR A 234 -22.48 5.80 -13.36
C THR A 234 -22.18 5.57 -11.88
N ILE A 235 -21.26 4.65 -11.60
CA ILE A 235 -20.72 4.45 -10.25
C ILE A 235 -19.43 5.26 -10.16
N VAL A 236 -19.30 6.04 -9.10
CA VAL A 236 -18.09 6.79 -8.76
C VAL A 236 -17.64 6.41 -7.36
N ALA A 237 -16.41 6.77 -6.99
CA ALA A 237 -15.88 6.58 -5.66
C ALA A 237 -15.54 7.92 -5.02
N ASP A 238 -15.81 8.05 -3.72
CA ASP A 238 -15.29 9.15 -2.89
C ASP A 238 -14.48 8.55 -1.74
N LEU A 239 -13.59 9.35 -1.15
CA LEU A 239 -12.93 8.98 0.10
C LEU A 239 -13.97 8.77 1.20
N LYS A 240 -13.73 7.77 2.06
CA LYS A 240 -14.59 7.51 3.22
C LYS A 240 -14.50 8.67 4.22
N PRO A 241 -15.62 9.13 4.81
CA PRO A 241 -15.63 10.06 5.93
C PRO A 241 -14.52 9.84 6.97
N SER A 242 -14.31 8.62 7.44
CA SER A 242 -13.24 8.28 8.41
C SER A 242 -11.82 8.59 7.92
N VAL A 243 -11.60 8.69 6.60
CA VAL A 243 -10.30 9.04 6.00
C VAL A 243 -10.08 10.55 5.93
N ILE A 244 -11.16 11.35 5.87
CA ILE A 244 -11.10 12.80 5.67
C ILE A 244 -11.56 13.61 6.89
N SER A 245 -12.18 12.97 7.88
CA SER A 245 -12.63 13.61 9.09
C SER A 245 -11.44 13.91 9.99
N VAL A 246 -11.22 15.18 10.27
CA VAL A 246 -10.39 15.59 11.41
C VAL A 246 -11.30 15.55 12.63
N SER A 247 -11.08 14.59 13.53
CA SER A 247 -11.66 14.63 14.87
C SER A 247 -11.20 15.93 15.53
N ALA A 248 -12.10 16.91 15.66
CA ALA A 248 -11.84 18.18 16.33
C ALA A 248 -12.02 18.08 17.84
#